data_AF-A0A0L8GRJ1-F1
#
_entry.id   AF-A0A0L8GRJ1-F1
#
_cell.length_a   1.000
_cell.length_b   1.000
_cell.length_c   1.000
_cell.angle_alpha   90.00
_cell.angle_beta   90.00
_cell.angle_gamma   90.00
#
_symmetry.space_group_name_H-M   'P 1'
#
loop_
_entity.id
_entity.type
_entity.pdbx_description
1 polymer ?
#
loop_
_entity_poly.entity_id
_entity_poly.type
_entity_poly.pdbx_seq_one_letter_code
_entity_poly.pdbx_strand_id
1 'polypeptide(L)' 'FTLSVEDIYKYFGILLLSVYNKLPRRRMYWETRSDSNNHLVSHAMSRNRFEKIHQYLHFNENNKLDPCLDFAEIEAL' A
#
# COMPACT_ATOMS: atom_id res chain seq x y z
N PHE A 1 -6.12 13.45 6.18
CA PHE A 1 -5.41 12.19 6.53
C PHE A 1 -4.03 12.61 6.97
N THR A 2 -3.65 12.30 8.20
CA THR A 2 -2.32 12.63 8.74
C THR A 2 -1.49 11.35 8.75
N LEU A 3 -0.24 11.44 8.30
CA LEU A 3 0.70 10.33 8.20
C LEU A 3 1.91 10.64 9.08
N SER A 4 2.21 9.78 10.04
CA SER A 4 3.42 9.91 10.86
C SER A 4 4.56 9.06 10.30
N VAL A 5 5.79 9.34 10.74
CA VAL A 5 6.96 8.51 10.42
C VAL A 5 6.77 7.07 10.95
N GLU A 6 6.13 6.93 12.11
CA GLU A 6 5.82 5.62 12.69
C GLU A 6 4.85 4.81 11.83
N ASP A 7 3.84 5.45 11.23
CA ASP A 7 2.94 4.77 10.27
C ASP A 7 3.71 4.23 9.07
N ILE A 8 4.69 4.99 8.56
CA ILE A 8 5.53 4.56 7.44
C ILE A 8 6.39 3.35 7.82
N TYR A 9 7.00 3.35 9.00
CA TYR A 9 7.75 2.18 9.47
C TYR A 9 6.88 0.94 9.64
N LYS A 10 5.69 1.09 10.22
CA LYS A 10 4.71 -0.02 10.34
C LYS A 10 4.30 -0.53 8.96
N TYR A 11 4.01 0.37 8.02
CA TYR A 11 3.64 0.01 6.66
C TYR A 11 4.76 -0.78 5.96
N PHE A 12 6.01 -0.32 6.01
CA PHE A 12 7.14 -1.05 5.44
C PHE A 12 7.41 -2.37 6.16
N GLY A 13 7.26 -2.42 7.49
CA GLY A 13 7.34 -3.66 8.25
C GLY A 13 6.32 -4.70 7.80
N ILE A 14 5.07 -4.28 7.55
CA ILE A 14 4.02 -5.16 7.01
C ILE A 14 4.38 -5.61 5.58
N LEU A 15 4.93 -4.73 4.74
CA LEU A 15 5.39 -5.11 3.39
C LEU A 15 6.49 -6.17 3.45
N LEU A 16 7.51 -5.99 4.29
CA LEU A 16 8.58 -6.97 4.48
C LEU A 16 8.05 -8.32 4.98
N LEU A 17 7.16 -8.29 5.97
CA LEU A 17 6.50 -9.50 6.48
C LEU A 17 5.69 -10.21 5.39
N SER A 18 5.04 -9.46 4.50
CA SER A 18 4.26 -10.03 3.40
C SER A 18 5.11 -10.76 2.36
N VAL A 19 6.41 -10.47 2.28
CA VAL A 19 7.36 -11.20 1.44
C VAL A 19 7.70 -12.56 2.08
N TYR A 20 7.82 -12.60 3.41
CA TYR A 20 8.13 -13.80 4.17
C TYR A 20 6.93 -14.76 4.27
N ASN A 21 5.78 -14.27 4.70
CA ASN A 21 4.55 -15.04 4.85
C ASN A 21 3.57 -14.62 3.76
N LYS A 22 3.70 -15.18 2.55
CA LYS A 22 2.86 -14.81 1.41
C LYS A 22 1.47 -15.41 1.52
N LEU A 23 0.46 -14.57 1.72
CA LEU A 23 -0.94 -14.96 1.57
C LEU A 23 -1.46 -14.69 0.14
N PRO A 24 -2.40 -15.50 -0.39
CA PRO A 24 -2.97 -15.31 -1.73
C PRO A 24 -3.58 -13.93 -1.96
N ARG A 25 -4.13 -13.33 -0.90
CA ARG A 25 -4.68 -11.97 -0.92
C ARG A 25 -4.14 -11.22 0.28
N ARG A 26 -3.52 -10.07 0.06
CA ARG A 26 -2.98 -9.22 1.13
C ARG A 26 -3.99 -8.87 2.23
N ARG A 27 -5.28 -8.73 1.88
CA ARG A 27 -6.34 -8.44 2.87
C ARG A 27 -6.52 -9.56 3.91
N MET A 28 -6.02 -10.76 3.64
CA MET A 28 -6.10 -11.91 4.54
C MET A 28 -5.31 -11.69 5.83
N TYR A 29 -4.26 -10.85 5.86
CA TYR A 29 -3.54 -10.56 7.11
C TYR A 29 -4.43 -9.93 8.20
N TRP A 30 -5.59 -9.38 7.83
CA TRP A 30 -6.59 -8.80 8.73
C TRP A 30 -7.88 -9.61 8.81
N GLU A 31 -7.91 -10.83 8.29
CA GLU A 31 -9.04 -11.73 8.50
C GLU A 31 -9.10 -12.19 9.96
N THR A 32 -10.27 -12.63 10.40
CA THR A 32 -10.49 -13.15 11.76
C THR A 32 -10.27 -14.66 11.85
N ARG A 33 -10.07 -15.35 10.72
CA ARG A 33 -9.89 -16.80 10.68
C ARG A 33 -8.49 -17.16 11.20
N SER A 34 -8.40 -18.24 11.97
CA SER A 34 -7.16 -18.60 12.68
C SER A 34 -6.01 -19.01 11.74
N ASP A 35 -6.31 -19.42 10.52
CA ASP A 35 -5.35 -19.84 9.49
C ASP A 35 -4.74 -18.67 8.71
N SER A 36 -5.46 -17.54 8.62
CA SER A 36 -5.05 -16.37 7.82
C SER A 36 -4.78 -15.11 8.64
N ASN A 37 -5.34 -14.99 9.85
CA ASN A 37 -5.15 -13.84 10.71
C ASN A 37 -3.67 -13.70 11.11
N ASN A 38 -3.10 -12.53 10.83
CA ASN A 38 -1.81 -12.17 11.36
C ASN A 38 -1.99 -11.13 12.48
N HIS A 39 -1.90 -11.60 13.72
CA HIS A 39 -2.03 -10.76 14.91
C HIS A 39 -1.02 -9.60 14.96
N LEU A 40 0.21 -9.81 14.47
CA LEU A 40 1.21 -8.75 14.42
C LEU A 40 0.80 -7.64 13.44
N VAL A 41 0.31 -8.01 12.27
CA VAL A 41 -0.14 -7.05 11.25
C VAL A 41 -1.39 -6.30 11.72
N SER A 42 -2.41 -7.03 12.16
CA SER A 42 -3.70 -6.45 12.55
C SER A 42 -3.61 -5.57 13.80
N HIS A 43 -2.70 -5.88 14.73
CA HIS A 43 -2.41 -5.04 15.89
C HIS A 43 -1.57 -3.81 15.55
N ALA A 44 -0.58 -3.94 14.65
CA ALA A 44 0.29 -2.83 14.29
C ALA A 44 -0.44 -1.73 13.51
N MET A 45 -1.32 -2.10 12.57
CA MET A 45 -2.03 -1.16 11.72
C MET A 45 -3.36 -1.74 11.26
N SER A 46 -4.42 -0.93 11.19
CA SER A 46 -5.70 -1.38 10.62
C SER A 46 -5.63 -1.52 9.10
N ARG A 47 -6.41 -2.45 8.53
CA ARG A 47 -6.51 -2.68 7.09
C ARG A 47 -6.79 -1.39 6.31
N ASN A 48 -7.73 -0.58 6.81
CA ASN A 48 -8.13 0.66 6.14
C ASN A 48 -7.02 1.71 6.15
N ARG A 49 -6.21 1.79 7.21
CA ARG A 49 -5.04 2.67 7.28
C ARG A 49 -3.98 2.22 6.29
N PHE A 50 -3.67 0.93 6.27
CA PHE A 50 -2.70 0.35 5.33
C PHE A 50 -3.09 0.63 3.88
N GLU A 51 -4.33 0.34 3.48
CA GLU A 51 -4.80 0.55 2.11
C GLU A 51 -4.82 2.04 1.74
N LYS A 52 -5.11 2.93 2.70
CA LYS A 52 -5.07 4.38 2.49
C LYS A 52 -3.64 4.89 2.26
N ILE A 53 -2.66 4.39 3.02
CA ILE A 53 -1.24 4.67 2.76
C ILE A 53 -0.84 4.14 1.39
N HIS A 54 -1.19 2.89 1.09
CA HIS A 54 -0.89 2.24 -0.18
C HIS A 54 -1.46 3.00 -1.38
N GLN A 55 -2.66 3.56 -1.25
CA GLN A 55 -3.29 4.37 -2.29
C GLN A 55 -2.54 5.67 -2.57
N TYR A 56 -2.02 6.35 -1.54
CA TYR A 56 -1.31 7.63 -1.72
C TYR A 56 0.17 7.47 -2.04
N LEU A 57 0.74 6.28 -1.82
CA LEU A 57 2.14 5.99 -2.06
C LEU A 57 2.38 5.78 -3.56
N HIS A 58 2.53 6.88 -4.28
CA HIS A 58 3.00 6.89 -5.67
C HIS A 58 4.48 7.24 -5.69
N PHE A 59 5.31 6.40 -6.31
CA PHE A 59 6.72 6.68 -6.57
C PHE A 59 6.93 7.53 -7.84
N ASN A 60 5.89 8.26 -8.27
CA ASN A 60 5.93 9.07 -9.48
C ASN A 60 6.09 10.55 -9.12
N GLU A 61 6.88 11.27 -9.93
CA GLU A 61 7.06 12.71 -9.79
C GLU A 61 5.90 13.44 -10.48
N ASN A 62 4.87 13.80 -9.72
CA ASN A 62 3.68 14.51 -10.25
C ASN A 62 4.00 15.90 -10.86
N ASN A 63 5.20 16.43 -10.65
CA ASN A 63 5.64 17.72 -11.19
C ASN A 63 6.23 17.61 -12.61
N LYS A 64 6.33 16.41 -13.19
CA LYS A 64 6.78 16.18 -14.57
C LYS A 64 5.61 15.98 -15.55
N LEU A 65 4.47 16.62 -15.30
CA LEU A 65 3.42 16.70 -16.30
C LEU A 65 3.78 17.85 -17.26
N ASP A 66 4.54 17.54 -18.31
CA ASP A 66 4.65 18.42 -19.46
C ASP A 66 3.27 18.48 -20.15
N PRO A 67 2.61 19.65 -20.23
CA PRO A 67 1.27 19.76 -20.82
C PRO A 67 1.19 19.33 -22.29
N CYS A 68 2.34 19.19 -22.96
CA CYS A 68 2.45 18.80 -24.36
C CYS A 68 2.42 17.28 -24.57
N LEU A 69 2.71 16.45 -23.55
CA LEU A 69 2.79 15.00 -23.68
C LEU A 69 1.43 14.28 -23.59
N ASP A 70 0.43 14.92 -22.98
CA ASP A 70 -0.90 14.33 -22.75
C ASP A 70 -1.66 14.05 -24.07
N PHE A 71 -1.43 14.87 -25.10
CA PHE A 71 -2.08 14.68 -26.41
C PHE A 71 -1.40 13.60 -27.27
N ALA A 72 -0.11 13.31 -27.06
CA ALA A 72 0.62 12.35 -27.88
C ALA A 72 0.40 10.89 -27.45
N GLU A 73 0.15 10.64 -26.16
CA GLU A 73 -0.14 9.28 -25.66
C GLU A 73 -1.55 8.80 -26.01
N ILE A 74 -2.52 9.72 -26.18
CA ILE A 74 -3.90 9.37 -26.56
C ILE A 74 -4.02 9.06 -28.06
N GLU A 75 -3.19 9.66 -28.92
CA GLU A 75 -3.16 9.36 -30.36
C GLU A 75 -2.35 8.10 -30.73
N ALA A 76 -1.62 7.51 -29.79
CA ALA A 76 -0.77 6.33 -30.02
C ALA A 76 -1.42 4.99 -29.64
N LEU A 77 -2.72 4.97 -29.30
CA LEU A 77 -3.53 3.77 -29.04
C LEU A 77 -4.66 3.62 -30.07
#